data_AF-A0A5B0VIQ5-F1
#
_entry.id   AF-A0A5B0VIQ5-F1
#
_cell.length_a   1.000
_cell.length_b   1.000
_cell.length_c   1.000
_cell.angle_alpha   90.00
_cell.angle_beta   90.00
_cell.angle_gamma   90.00
#
_symmetry.space_group_name_H-M   'P 1'
#
loop_
_entity.id
_entity.type
_entity.pdbx_description
1 polymer ?
#
loop_
_entity_poly.entity_id
_entity_poly.type
_entity_poly.pdbx_seq_one_letter_code
_entity_poly.pdbx_strand_id
1 'polypeptide(L)'
;MEDLSLKQQKELIAVCSSNPAACKEKYGDIPANGMLVRQAIDRVLGDDVPSRMKNDMSSLLAQQIEAEGVVSSTEFAHQLQSRYGIDKQQAEILASAALGAVTGGMGKGGKPGNTAAEKNIVVVDSGKKGGWNKALNKPEPNTVYHVDGNKTYHIDGQGRTSNIEASLSPSRNDRNTYQQCKAGKCGNIGDEGGHLIASIFNGPGEKINIVPMDGNLNKGAWKQMENTWAKALKDGKQVDVKIEPIYSGNNIRPDRLNVQYSINGERPVIVDFKNAPGGGK
;
A
#
# COMPACT_ATOMS: atom_id res chain seq x y z
N MET A 1 -14.93 -11.58 -35.52
CA MET A 1 -14.23 -10.44 -34.88
C MET A 1 -13.60 -10.83 -33.55
N GLU A 2 -14.24 -11.67 -32.73
CA GLU A 2 -13.64 -12.22 -31.49
C GLU A 2 -12.31 -12.98 -31.70
N ASP A 3 -12.21 -13.84 -32.72
CA ASP A 3 -10.96 -14.58 -32.98
C ASP A 3 -9.78 -13.69 -33.37
N LEU A 4 -10.04 -12.56 -34.05
CA LEU A 4 -9.00 -11.58 -34.39
C LEU A 4 -8.51 -10.85 -33.12
N SER A 5 -9.44 -10.52 -32.23
CA SER A 5 -9.14 -9.89 -30.93
C SER A 5 -8.35 -10.82 -30.00
N LEU A 6 -8.71 -12.11 -29.97
CA LEU A 6 -7.98 -13.12 -29.20
C LEU A 6 -6.58 -13.39 -29.76
N LYS A 7 -6.40 -13.36 -31.09
CA LYS A 7 -5.07 -13.45 -31.71
C LYS A 7 -4.20 -12.25 -31.36
N GLN A 8 -4.74 -11.04 -31.47
CA GLN A 8 -4.03 -9.82 -31.09
C GLN A 8 -3.68 -9.81 -29.59
N GLN A 9 -4.55 -10.32 -28.72
CA GLN A 9 -4.25 -10.50 -27.29
C GLN A 9 -3.15 -11.55 -27.05
N LYS A 10 -3.18 -12.69 -27.73
CA LYS A 10 -2.13 -13.72 -27.60
C LYS A 10 -0.77 -13.20 -28.08
N GLU A 11 -0.76 -12.42 -29.16
CA GLU A 11 0.46 -11.78 -29.67
C GLU A 11 0.97 -10.71 -28.70
N LEU A 12 0.09 -9.86 -28.16
CA LEU A 12 0.43 -8.90 -27.11
C LEU A 12 1.06 -9.60 -25.90
N ILE A 13 0.42 -10.67 -25.41
CA ILE A 13 0.91 -11.45 -24.27
C ILE A 13 2.29 -12.05 -24.58
N ALA A 14 2.48 -12.62 -25.77
CA ALA A 14 3.75 -13.21 -26.18
C ALA A 14 4.88 -12.18 -26.28
N VAL A 15 4.61 -11.00 -26.87
CA VAL A 15 5.61 -9.93 -27.03
C VAL A 15 5.95 -9.31 -25.68
N CYS A 16 4.95 -9.02 -24.85
CA CYS A 16 5.16 -8.36 -23.58
C CYS A 16 5.74 -9.29 -22.49
N SER A 17 5.48 -10.60 -22.56
CA SER A 17 6.09 -11.57 -21.63
C SER A 17 7.55 -11.88 -21.95
N SER A 18 7.94 -11.77 -23.22
CA SER A 18 9.31 -12.06 -23.67
C SER A 18 10.21 -10.83 -23.70
N ASN A 19 9.66 -9.63 -23.98
CA ASN A 19 10.45 -8.41 -24.09
C ASN A 19 9.66 -7.16 -23.63
N PRO A 20 9.82 -6.75 -22.35
CA PRO A 20 9.13 -5.59 -21.79
C PRO A 20 9.46 -4.26 -22.51
N ALA A 21 10.69 -4.10 -23.01
CA ALA A 21 11.11 -2.89 -23.71
C ALA A 21 10.45 -2.78 -25.09
N ALA A 22 10.43 -3.89 -25.85
CA ALA A 22 9.77 -3.95 -27.15
C ALA A 22 8.24 -3.83 -27.02
N CYS A 23 7.66 -4.32 -25.93
CA CYS A 23 6.25 -4.13 -25.63
C CYS A 23 5.89 -2.67 -25.36
N LYS A 24 6.69 -1.98 -24.54
CA LYS A 24 6.52 -0.55 -24.29
C LYS A 24 6.66 0.27 -25.58
N GLU A 25 7.60 -0.09 -26.44
CA GLU A 25 7.83 0.57 -27.73
C GLU A 25 6.69 0.33 -28.74
N LYS A 26 6.15 -0.89 -28.80
CA LYS A 26 5.11 -1.27 -29.77
C LYS A 26 3.69 -0.94 -29.32
N TYR A 27 3.42 -0.92 -28.00
CA TYR A 27 2.06 -0.84 -27.46
C TYR A 27 1.89 0.16 -26.29
N GLY A 28 2.95 0.83 -25.83
CA GLY A 28 2.89 1.79 -24.72
C GLY A 28 2.86 1.15 -23.32
N ASP A 29 2.68 1.97 -22.29
CA ASP A 29 2.75 1.53 -20.87
C ASP A 29 1.48 0.80 -20.38
N ILE A 30 0.33 1.05 -21.00
CA ILE A 30 -0.98 0.49 -20.62
C ILE A 30 -1.00 -1.06 -20.71
N PRO A 31 -0.60 -1.69 -21.83
CA PRO A 31 -0.62 -3.16 -21.94
C PRO A 31 0.44 -3.88 -21.09
N ALA A 32 1.59 -3.25 -20.82
CA ALA A 32 2.63 -3.81 -19.96
C ALA A 32 2.14 -3.91 -18.49
N ASN A 33 1.52 -2.85 -17.99
CA ASN A 33 0.89 -2.83 -16.67
C ASN A 33 -0.33 -3.75 -16.61
N GLY A 34 -1.09 -3.87 -17.71
CA GLY A 34 -2.27 -4.74 -17.76
C GLY A 34 -1.97 -6.22 -17.60
N MET A 35 -0.83 -6.71 -18.07
CA MET A 35 -0.42 -8.10 -17.80
C MET A 35 0.05 -8.32 -16.37
N LEU A 36 0.75 -7.34 -15.77
CA LEU A 36 1.19 -7.43 -14.37
C LEU A 36 -0.02 -7.47 -13.43
N VAL A 37 -1.01 -6.60 -13.69
CA VAL A 37 -2.29 -6.59 -12.99
C VAL A 37 -2.99 -7.94 -13.13
N ARG A 38 -3.07 -8.48 -14.35
CA ARG A 38 -3.71 -9.77 -14.62
C ARG A 38 -3.03 -10.93 -13.87
N GLN A 39 -1.70 -11.00 -13.92
CA GLN A 39 -0.94 -12.01 -13.18
C GLN A 39 -1.10 -11.86 -11.67
N ALA A 40 -1.19 -10.63 -11.15
CA ALA A 40 -1.43 -10.40 -9.74
C ALA A 40 -2.85 -10.84 -9.33
N ILE A 41 -3.87 -10.58 -10.15
CA ILE A 41 -5.23 -11.04 -9.91
C ILE A 41 -5.33 -12.57 -9.96
N ASP A 42 -4.73 -13.20 -10.98
CA ASP A 42 -4.69 -14.65 -11.14
C ASP A 42 -4.04 -15.34 -9.93
N ARG A 43 -3.01 -14.72 -9.34
CA ARG A 43 -2.34 -15.26 -8.13
C ARG A 43 -3.21 -15.22 -6.88
N VAL A 44 -4.21 -14.35 -6.87
CA VAL A 44 -4.91 -13.98 -5.64
C VAL A 44 -6.30 -14.60 -5.56
N LEU A 45 -7.02 -14.65 -6.69
CA LEU A 45 -8.34 -15.29 -6.78
C LEU A 45 -8.41 -16.37 -7.87
N GLY A 46 -7.30 -16.69 -8.54
CA GLY A 46 -7.26 -17.77 -9.52
C GLY A 46 -8.24 -17.58 -10.69
N ASP A 47 -8.98 -18.64 -11.00
CA ASP A 47 -10.01 -18.67 -12.04
C ASP A 47 -11.35 -18.09 -11.59
N ASP A 48 -11.52 -17.73 -10.32
CA ASP A 48 -12.78 -17.21 -9.77
C ASP A 48 -13.10 -15.79 -10.26
N VAL A 49 -12.15 -15.12 -10.90
CA VAL A 49 -12.34 -13.79 -11.47
C VAL A 49 -12.57 -13.90 -12.98
N PRO A 50 -13.74 -13.46 -13.49
CA PRO A 50 -14.06 -13.50 -14.92
C PRO A 50 -12.99 -12.80 -15.77
N SER A 51 -12.62 -13.43 -16.89
CA SER A 51 -11.61 -12.90 -17.83
C SER A 51 -11.91 -11.48 -18.30
N ARG A 52 -13.19 -11.12 -18.42
CA ARG A 52 -13.65 -9.77 -18.79
C ARG A 52 -13.34 -8.74 -17.71
N MET A 53 -13.50 -9.10 -16.44
CA MET A 53 -13.16 -8.26 -15.29
C MET A 53 -11.64 -8.03 -15.20
N LYS A 54 -10.84 -9.09 -15.40
CA LYS A 54 -9.36 -8.99 -15.44
C LYS A 54 -8.88 -8.00 -16.50
N ASN A 55 -9.52 -8.01 -17.67
CA ASN A 55 -9.21 -7.08 -18.76
C ASN A 55 -9.57 -5.63 -18.38
N ASP A 56 -10.81 -5.42 -17.90
CA ASP A 56 -11.32 -4.10 -17.57
C ASP A 56 -10.57 -3.45 -16.39
N MET A 57 -10.13 -4.24 -15.40
CA MET A 57 -9.42 -3.76 -14.21
C MET A 57 -8.15 -2.99 -14.56
N SER A 58 -7.38 -3.48 -15.53
CA SER A 58 -6.15 -2.81 -15.96
C SER A 58 -6.41 -1.43 -16.58
N SER A 59 -7.44 -1.34 -17.43
CA SER A 59 -7.87 -0.08 -18.02
C SER A 59 -8.47 0.87 -16.98
N LEU A 60 -9.25 0.36 -16.03
CA LEU A 60 -9.86 1.17 -14.97
C LEU A 60 -8.81 1.76 -14.05
N LEU A 61 -7.84 0.95 -13.63
CA LEU A 61 -6.75 1.40 -12.79
C LEU A 61 -5.89 2.45 -13.52
N ALA A 62 -5.57 2.22 -14.80
CA ALA A 62 -4.83 3.21 -15.60
C ALA A 62 -5.60 4.53 -15.73
N GLN A 63 -6.91 4.47 -15.97
CA GLN A 63 -7.78 5.65 -16.05
C GLN A 63 -7.84 6.42 -14.72
N GLN A 64 -7.95 5.72 -13.58
CA GLN A 64 -7.94 6.39 -12.28
C GLN A 64 -6.56 6.98 -11.94
N ILE A 65 -5.46 6.30 -12.26
CA ILE A 65 -4.12 6.86 -12.06
C ILE A 65 -3.94 8.12 -12.90
N GLU A 66 -4.41 8.11 -14.15
CA GLU A 66 -4.34 9.28 -15.04
C GLU A 66 -5.22 10.44 -14.56
N ALA A 67 -6.42 10.15 -14.04
CA ALA A 67 -7.37 11.15 -13.58
C ALA A 67 -7.04 11.74 -12.19
N GLU A 68 -6.62 10.88 -11.25
CA GLU A 68 -6.52 11.21 -9.81
C GLU A 68 -5.08 11.22 -9.29
N GLY A 69 -4.11 10.76 -10.10
CA GLY A 69 -2.67 10.79 -9.80
C GLY A 69 -2.19 9.75 -8.78
N VAL A 70 -2.98 9.46 -7.74
CA VAL A 70 -2.76 8.37 -6.78
C VAL A 70 -4.08 7.64 -6.61
N VAL A 71 -4.07 6.33 -6.81
CA VAL A 71 -5.28 5.51 -6.66
C VAL A 71 -5.26 4.84 -5.29
N SER A 72 -6.29 5.11 -4.49
CA SER A 72 -6.55 4.41 -3.24
C SER A 72 -7.08 3.00 -3.54
N SER A 73 -6.51 1.98 -2.90
CA SER A 73 -7.04 0.61 -3.01
C SER A 73 -8.49 0.51 -2.58
N THR A 74 -8.92 1.39 -1.68
CA THR A 74 -10.28 1.44 -1.17
C THR A 74 -11.26 2.01 -2.19
N GLU A 75 -10.89 3.12 -2.85
CA GLU A 75 -11.71 3.76 -3.89
C GLU A 75 -11.86 2.83 -5.09
N PHE A 76 -10.75 2.21 -5.50
CA PHE A 76 -10.74 1.24 -6.58
C PHE A 76 -11.55 0.00 -6.22
N ALA A 77 -11.42 -0.53 -5.00
CA ALA A 77 -12.26 -1.63 -4.52
C ALA A 77 -13.75 -1.28 -4.55
N HIS A 78 -14.14 -0.07 -4.12
CA HIS A 78 -15.52 0.39 -4.21
C HIS A 78 -16.04 0.46 -5.65
N GLN A 79 -15.21 0.93 -6.59
CA GLN A 79 -15.56 0.88 -8.02
C GLN A 79 -15.73 -0.55 -8.53
N LEU A 80 -14.84 -1.47 -8.15
CA LEU A 80 -14.95 -2.88 -8.55
C LEU A 80 -16.21 -3.53 -7.98
N GLN A 81 -16.52 -3.28 -6.71
CA GLN A 81 -17.75 -3.73 -6.05
C GLN A 81 -18.98 -3.19 -6.77
N SER A 82 -19.06 -1.89 -7.02
CA SER A 82 -20.22 -1.24 -7.66
C SER A 82 -20.42 -1.74 -9.10
N ARG A 83 -19.32 -1.90 -9.85
CA ARG A 83 -19.36 -2.26 -11.27
C ARG A 83 -19.62 -3.73 -11.52
N TYR A 84 -19.11 -4.60 -10.67
CA TYR A 84 -19.14 -6.05 -10.89
C TYR A 84 -19.96 -6.83 -9.86
N GLY A 85 -20.51 -6.18 -8.84
CA GLY A 85 -21.34 -6.82 -7.82
C GLY A 85 -20.59 -7.86 -6.99
N ILE A 86 -19.27 -7.80 -6.95
CA ILE A 86 -18.41 -8.69 -6.17
C ILE A 86 -18.49 -8.34 -4.68
N ASP A 87 -18.17 -9.31 -3.82
CA ASP A 87 -18.17 -9.04 -2.39
C ASP A 87 -17.05 -8.04 -2.03
N LYS A 88 -17.27 -7.30 -0.93
CA LYS A 88 -16.35 -6.25 -0.50
C LYS A 88 -14.92 -6.78 -0.29
N GLN A 89 -14.80 -8.01 0.23
CA GLN A 89 -13.52 -8.62 0.53
C GLN A 89 -12.78 -9.01 -0.76
N GLN A 90 -13.47 -9.62 -1.73
CA GLN A 90 -12.93 -9.86 -3.07
C GLN A 90 -12.51 -8.55 -3.76
N ALA A 91 -13.31 -7.49 -3.62
CA ALA A 91 -13.02 -6.21 -4.26
C ALA A 91 -11.74 -5.55 -3.72
N GLU A 92 -11.55 -5.55 -2.40
CA GLU A 92 -10.35 -5.03 -1.75
C GLU A 92 -9.11 -5.82 -2.16
N ILE A 93 -9.21 -7.14 -2.12
CA ILE A 93 -8.17 -8.07 -2.52
C ILE A 93 -7.73 -7.82 -3.98
N LEU A 94 -8.70 -7.69 -4.89
CA LEU A 94 -8.47 -7.40 -6.31
C LEU A 94 -7.81 -6.04 -6.52
N ALA A 95 -8.32 -5.02 -5.84
CA ALA A 95 -7.83 -3.66 -5.96
C ALA A 95 -6.36 -3.56 -5.51
N SER A 96 -6.01 -4.17 -4.39
CA SER A 96 -4.65 -4.15 -3.88
C SER A 96 -3.68 -5.01 -4.68
N ALA A 97 -4.13 -6.16 -5.20
CA ALA A 97 -3.32 -6.96 -6.12
C ALA A 97 -2.98 -6.18 -7.40
N ALA A 98 -3.98 -5.51 -7.98
CA ALA A 98 -3.81 -4.69 -9.16
C ALA A 98 -2.91 -3.47 -8.90
N LEU A 99 -3.14 -2.73 -7.81
CA LEU A 99 -2.32 -1.58 -7.43
C LEU A 99 -0.88 -1.98 -7.18
N GLY A 100 -0.64 -3.02 -6.37
CA GLY A 100 0.70 -3.51 -6.06
C GLY A 100 1.48 -3.97 -7.30
N ALA A 101 0.78 -4.42 -8.35
CA ALA A 101 1.40 -4.79 -9.62
C ALA A 101 1.87 -3.58 -10.44
N VAL A 102 1.18 -2.44 -10.33
CA VAL A 102 1.50 -1.20 -11.05
C VAL A 102 2.46 -0.31 -10.25
N THR A 103 2.31 -0.26 -8.93
CA THR A 103 3.12 0.61 -8.05
C THR A 103 4.39 -0.09 -7.53
N GLY A 104 4.45 -1.42 -7.59
CA GLY A 104 5.56 -2.24 -7.11
C GLY A 104 6.18 -3.12 -8.20
N GLY A 105 7.00 -2.54 -9.09
CA GLY A 105 7.71 -3.35 -10.09
C GLY A 105 8.52 -2.65 -11.18
N MET A 106 8.97 -1.40 -11.02
CA MET A 106 9.93 -0.78 -11.95
C MET A 106 11.06 -0.08 -11.19
N GLY A 107 11.90 -0.89 -10.54
CA GLY A 107 13.29 -0.48 -10.31
C GLY A 107 13.98 -0.37 -11.67
N LYS A 108 14.65 0.76 -11.92
CA LYS A 108 15.49 0.95 -13.11
C LYS A 108 16.47 -0.21 -13.27
N GLY A 109 16.29 -1.01 -14.32
CA GLY A 109 17.26 -2.00 -14.80
C GLY A 109 17.40 -3.26 -13.93
N GLY A 110 16.48 -4.21 -14.08
CA GLY A 110 16.64 -5.56 -13.52
C GLY A 110 15.87 -6.57 -14.35
N LYS A 111 16.55 -7.63 -14.81
CA LYS A 111 15.94 -8.79 -15.47
C LYS A 111 14.81 -9.36 -14.61
N PRO A 112 13.75 -9.95 -15.22
CA PRO A 112 12.72 -10.65 -14.48
C PRO A 112 13.33 -11.89 -13.81
N GLY A 113 13.67 -11.76 -12.54
CA GLY A 113 14.11 -12.85 -11.70
C GLY A 113 12.89 -13.69 -11.29
N ASN A 114 12.92 -14.98 -11.66
CA ASN A 114 12.06 -16.02 -11.11
C ASN A 114 12.28 -16.15 -9.60
N THR A 115 11.63 -15.31 -8.80
CA THR A 115 11.39 -15.49 -7.36
C THR A 115 10.29 -14.51 -6.93
N ALA A 116 9.10 -14.63 -7.52
CA ALA A 116 7.91 -14.07 -6.91
C ALA A 116 7.39 -15.11 -5.92
N ALA A 117 7.90 -15.07 -4.69
CA ALA A 117 7.24 -15.74 -3.58
C ALA A 117 5.79 -15.24 -3.51
N GLU A 118 4.83 -16.17 -3.40
CA GLU A 118 3.42 -15.88 -3.17
C GLU A 118 3.28 -14.82 -2.07
N LYS A 119 2.76 -13.63 -2.39
CA LYS A 119 2.43 -12.66 -1.35
C LYS A 119 1.15 -13.17 -0.69
N ASN A 120 1.26 -13.69 0.53
CA ASN A 120 0.11 -14.08 1.34
C ASN A 120 -0.76 -12.84 1.59
N ILE A 121 -2.09 -12.97 1.48
CA ILE A 121 -3.03 -11.89 1.78
C ILE A 121 -3.83 -12.26 3.02
N VAL A 122 -3.90 -11.32 3.97
CA VAL A 122 -4.58 -11.50 5.25
C VAL A 122 -5.53 -10.33 5.48
N VAL A 123 -6.82 -10.61 5.61
CA VAL A 123 -7.86 -9.60 5.92
C VAL A 123 -8.23 -9.75 7.40
N VAL A 124 -8.03 -8.70 8.19
CA VAL A 124 -8.26 -8.73 9.64
C VAL A 124 -8.69 -7.37 10.18
N ASP A 125 -9.35 -7.36 11.33
CA ASP A 125 -9.58 -6.12 12.07
C ASP A 125 -8.48 -5.89 13.11
N SER A 126 -8.20 -4.62 13.35
CA SER A 126 -7.37 -4.17 14.47
C SER A 126 -8.06 -4.47 15.80
N GLY A 127 -7.24 -4.80 16.78
CA GLY A 127 -7.68 -5.05 18.14
C GLY A 127 -7.79 -3.77 18.95
N LYS A 128 -8.12 -3.94 20.23
CA LYS A 128 -8.27 -2.85 21.20
C LYS A 128 -7.59 -3.20 22.51
N LYS A 129 -7.56 -2.26 23.46
CA LYS A 129 -6.98 -2.51 24.78
C LYS A 129 -7.62 -3.72 25.44
N GLY A 130 -6.79 -4.70 25.82
CA GLY A 130 -7.24 -5.98 26.40
C GLY A 130 -7.51 -7.10 25.39
N GLY A 131 -7.44 -6.82 24.09
CA GLY A 131 -7.69 -7.78 23.02
C GLY A 131 -7.00 -7.38 21.72
N TRP A 132 -5.69 -7.21 21.76
CA TRP A 132 -4.90 -6.86 20.57
C TRP A 132 -4.82 -8.01 19.58
N ASN A 133 -4.86 -7.70 18.28
CA ASN A 133 -4.74 -8.72 17.26
C ASN A 133 -3.31 -9.31 17.25
N LYS A 134 -3.19 -10.64 17.37
CA LYS A 134 -1.90 -11.33 17.42
C LYS A 134 -1.18 -11.27 16.08
N ALA A 135 -1.90 -11.40 14.97
CA ALA A 135 -1.33 -11.34 13.62
C ALA A 135 -0.76 -9.95 13.32
N LEU A 136 -1.41 -8.88 13.79
CA LEU A 136 -0.89 -7.52 13.61
C LEU A 136 0.26 -7.18 14.57
N ASN A 137 0.39 -7.87 15.71
CA ASN A 137 1.54 -7.70 16.61
C ASN A 137 2.76 -8.52 16.19
N LYS A 138 2.55 -9.58 15.41
CA LYS A 138 3.59 -10.42 14.82
C LYS A 138 3.24 -10.69 13.35
N PRO A 139 3.42 -9.69 12.47
CA PRO A 139 3.11 -9.85 11.05
C PRO A 139 4.01 -10.91 10.43
N GLU A 140 3.44 -11.73 9.56
CA GLU A 140 4.19 -12.73 8.82
C GLU A 140 4.98 -12.04 7.67
N PRO A 141 6.23 -12.47 7.40
CA PRO A 141 7.00 -11.94 6.29
C PRO A 141 6.32 -12.09 4.92
N ASN A 142 6.65 -11.22 3.98
CA ASN A 142 6.14 -11.26 2.59
C ASN A 142 4.60 -11.32 2.49
N THR A 143 3.90 -10.70 3.44
CA THR A 143 2.44 -10.75 3.56
C THR A 143 1.83 -9.36 3.37
N VAL A 144 0.65 -9.30 2.78
CA VAL A 144 -0.18 -8.09 2.66
C VAL A 144 -1.33 -8.20 3.64
N TYR A 145 -1.51 -7.19 4.51
CA TYR A 145 -2.59 -7.12 5.47
C TYR A 145 -3.59 -6.03 5.09
N HIS A 146 -4.85 -6.41 4.87
CA HIS A 146 -5.97 -5.47 4.81
C HIS A 146 -6.56 -5.33 6.21
N VAL A 147 -6.48 -4.12 6.76
CA VAL A 147 -6.81 -3.84 8.16
C VAL A 147 -7.97 -2.85 8.26
N ASP A 148 -9.03 -3.26 8.97
CA ASP A 148 -10.27 -2.51 9.19
C ASP A 148 -10.97 -2.04 7.89
N GLY A 149 -10.69 -2.68 6.75
CA GLY A 149 -11.30 -2.39 5.44
C GLY A 149 -10.91 -1.06 4.80
N ASN A 150 -9.90 -0.34 5.30
CA ASN A 150 -9.45 0.93 4.70
C ASN A 150 -7.94 1.18 4.78
N LYS A 151 -7.17 0.17 5.21
CA LYS A 151 -5.71 0.24 5.32
C LYS A 151 -5.10 -1.02 4.73
N THR A 152 -4.05 -0.85 3.93
CA THR A 152 -3.29 -1.95 3.35
C THR A 152 -1.84 -1.83 3.79
N TYR A 153 -1.33 -2.85 4.47
CA TYR A 153 0.07 -2.92 4.92
C TYR A 153 0.81 -3.98 4.13
N HIS A 154 1.98 -3.63 3.61
CA HIS A 154 2.90 -4.60 3.02
C HIS A 154 4.02 -4.90 4.00
N ILE A 155 4.27 -6.19 4.20
CA ILE A 155 5.32 -6.70 5.08
C ILE A 155 6.44 -7.29 4.24
N ASP A 156 7.66 -6.86 4.50
CA ASP A 156 8.85 -7.37 3.81
C ASP A 156 9.25 -8.77 4.29
N GLY A 157 10.28 -9.34 3.68
CA GLY A 157 10.80 -10.66 4.03
C GLY A 157 11.37 -10.79 5.45
N GLN A 158 11.44 -9.70 6.21
CA GLN A 158 11.92 -9.66 7.60
C GLN A 158 10.79 -9.40 8.60
N GLY A 159 9.54 -9.30 8.15
CA GLY A 159 8.42 -9.01 9.04
C GLY A 159 8.29 -7.52 9.39
N ARG A 160 8.91 -6.62 8.61
CA ARG A 160 8.82 -5.16 8.81
C ARG A 160 7.81 -4.56 7.84
N THR A 161 7.12 -3.52 8.26
CA THR A 161 6.20 -2.77 7.39
C THR A 161 6.98 -1.95 6.37
N SER A 162 6.82 -2.26 5.09
CA SER A 162 7.54 -1.60 3.99
C SER A 162 6.70 -0.60 3.22
N ASN A 163 5.37 -0.72 3.26
CA ASN A 163 4.43 0.22 2.62
C ASN A 163 3.10 0.19 3.38
N ILE A 164 2.44 1.34 3.44
CA ILE A 164 1.08 1.49 3.94
C ILE A 164 0.30 2.36 2.97
N GLU A 165 -0.90 1.94 2.61
CA GLU A 165 -1.88 2.73 1.86
C GLU A 165 -3.15 2.83 2.69
N ALA A 166 -3.71 4.04 2.84
CA ALA A 166 -4.91 4.24 3.64
C ALA A 166 -5.72 5.48 3.25
N SER A 167 -7.04 5.35 3.34
CA SER A 167 -7.96 6.48 3.36
C SER A 167 -8.26 6.82 4.83
N LEU A 168 -7.79 7.98 5.30
CA LEU A 168 -7.85 8.35 6.71
C LEU A 168 -9.28 8.66 7.16
N SER A 169 -9.59 8.32 8.42
CA SER A 169 -10.90 8.60 9.03
C SER A 169 -10.71 9.29 10.37
N PRO A 170 -11.52 10.30 10.76
CA PRO A 170 -11.37 11.01 12.03
C PRO A 170 -11.93 10.20 13.22
N SER A 171 -11.60 8.91 13.30
CA SER A 171 -11.98 8.00 14.38
C SER A 171 -10.76 7.68 15.24
N ARG A 172 -10.94 7.63 16.57
CA ARG A 172 -9.83 7.35 17.48
C ARG A 172 -9.76 5.86 17.80
N ASN A 173 -8.61 5.25 17.54
CA ASN A 173 -8.29 3.89 18.00
C ASN A 173 -7.47 3.92 19.30
N ASP A 174 -7.47 2.82 20.04
CA ASP A 174 -6.72 2.63 21.27
C ASP A 174 -5.21 2.62 21.01
N ARG A 175 -4.45 3.17 21.95
CA ARG A 175 -2.98 3.13 21.91
C ARG A 175 -2.44 1.92 22.67
N ASN A 176 -1.54 1.18 22.04
CA ASN A 176 -0.77 0.14 22.72
C ASN A 176 0.54 0.72 23.27
N THR A 177 0.57 1.07 24.55
CA THR A 177 1.76 1.65 25.18
C THR A 177 2.92 0.65 25.25
N TYR A 178 2.62 -0.65 25.36
CA TYR A 178 3.65 -1.70 25.36
C TYR A 178 4.38 -1.74 24.01
N GLN A 179 3.66 -1.74 22.90
CA GLN A 179 4.28 -1.76 21.57
C GLN A 179 5.04 -0.47 21.26
N GLN A 180 4.51 0.69 21.66
CA GLN A 180 5.24 1.97 21.54
C GLN A 180 6.55 1.95 22.33
N CYS A 181 6.52 1.48 23.57
CA CYS A 181 7.71 1.36 24.41
C CYS A 181 8.72 0.38 23.81
N LYS A 182 8.24 -0.78 23.33
CA LYS A 182 9.08 -1.80 22.71
C LYS A 182 9.75 -1.27 21.45
N ALA A 183 8.99 -0.63 20.55
CA ALA A 183 9.54 -0.03 19.33
C ALA A 183 10.56 1.08 19.65
N GLY A 184 10.24 2.01 20.55
CA GLY A 184 11.16 3.08 20.95
C GLY A 184 12.47 2.56 21.55
N LYS A 185 12.41 1.50 22.37
CA LYS A 185 13.62 0.84 22.93
C LYS A 185 14.40 -0.01 21.93
N CYS A 186 13.81 -0.32 20.80
CA CYS A 186 14.39 -1.15 19.74
C CYS A 186 15.12 -0.33 18.67
N GLY A 187 15.02 1.00 18.72
CA GLY A 187 15.74 1.91 17.83
C GLY A 187 16.99 2.50 18.49
N ASN A 188 17.24 3.77 18.19
CA ASN A 188 18.34 4.54 18.76
C ASN A 188 17.93 5.18 20.10
N ILE A 189 18.92 5.58 20.90
CA ILE A 189 18.66 6.40 22.10
C ILE A 189 17.94 7.69 21.67
N GLY A 190 16.78 7.96 22.26
CA GLY A 190 15.93 9.11 21.93
C GLY A 190 14.78 8.80 20.96
N ASP A 191 14.71 7.58 20.43
CA ASP A 191 13.55 7.15 19.64
C ASP A 191 12.31 6.90 20.52
N GLU A 192 11.15 7.16 19.92
CA GLU A 192 9.83 6.80 20.40
C GLU A 192 9.20 5.72 19.50
N GLY A 193 8.14 5.07 19.98
CA GLY A 193 7.32 4.21 19.13
C GLY A 193 6.38 5.04 18.27
N GLY A 194 6.89 5.56 17.16
CA GLY A 194 6.15 6.40 16.22
C GLY A 194 5.08 5.57 15.51
N HIS A 195 3.84 6.06 15.52
CA HIS A 195 2.79 5.49 14.69
C HIS A 195 2.98 5.93 13.24
N LEU A 196 2.82 5.01 12.29
CA LEU A 196 2.80 5.37 10.87
C LEU A 196 1.45 5.99 10.48
N ILE A 197 0.35 5.43 10.95
CA ILE A 197 -0.96 6.10 10.97
C ILE A 197 -1.31 6.41 12.42
N ALA A 198 -1.48 7.69 12.77
CA ALA A 198 -1.82 8.07 14.13
C ALA A 198 -3.13 7.44 14.60
N SER A 199 -3.22 7.18 15.92
CA SER A 199 -4.44 6.65 16.55
C SER A 199 -5.65 7.57 16.36
N ILE A 200 -5.48 8.88 16.11
CA ILE A 200 -6.59 9.80 15.78
C ILE A 200 -7.18 9.59 14.38
N PHE A 201 -6.51 8.80 13.53
CA PHE A 201 -6.93 8.47 12.17
C PHE A 201 -7.38 7.01 12.01
N ASN A 202 -7.80 6.38 13.10
CA ASN A 202 -8.05 4.96 13.21
C ASN A 202 -6.80 4.10 12.93
N GLY A 203 -5.63 4.62 13.30
CA GLY A 203 -4.36 3.90 13.23
C GLY A 203 -4.30 2.78 14.27
N PRO A 204 -4.03 1.52 13.87
CA PRO A 204 -3.92 0.39 14.79
C PRO A 204 -2.83 0.61 15.85
N GLY A 205 -3.09 0.13 17.07
CA GLY A 205 -2.10 0.13 18.16
C GLY A 205 -1.07 -0.99 18.04
N GLU A 206 -1.24 -1.94 17.12
CA GLU A 206 -0.37 -3.10 16.98
C GLU A 206 0.96 -2.80 16.30
N LYS A 207 1.91 -3.75 16.44
CA LYS A 207 3.29 -3.63 15.92
C LYS A 207 3.36 -3.22 14.46
N ILE A 208 2.46 -3.74 13.61
CA ILE A 208 2.43 -3.47 12.18
C ILE A 208 2.42 -1.97 11.82
N ASN A 209 1.90 -1.13 12.71
CA ASN A 209 1.73 0.31 12.50
C ASN A 209 2.70 1.16 13.36
N ILE A 210 3.69 0.54 14.01
CA ILE A 210 4.59 1.23 14.93
C ILE A 210 6.05 0.93 14.58
N VAL A 211 6.83 1.99 14.37
CA VAL A 211 8.27 1.91 14.08
C VAL A 211 9.08 2.69 15.10
N PRO A 212 10.36 2.37 15.31
CA PRO A 212 11.27 3.25 16.02
C PRO A 212 11.45 4.55 15.23
N MET A 213 11.09 5.68 15.84
CA MET A 213 11.12 6.99 15.19
C MET A 213 11.77 8.00 16.13
N ASP A 214 12.71 8.81 15.63
CA ASP A 214 13.36 9.87 16.40
C ASP A 214 12.32 10.77 17.07
N GLY A 215 12.50 11.06 18.36
CA GLY A 215 11.51 11.81 19.13
C GLY A 215 11.27 13.23 18.61
N ASN A 216 12.28 13.90 18.06
CA ASN A 216 12.10 15.24 17.48
C ASN A 216 11.33 15.18 16.16
N LEU A 217 11.59 14.17 15.33
CA LEU A 217 10.77 13.90 14.15
C LEU A 217 9.31 13.61 14.54
N ASN A 218 9.10 12.64 15.44
CA ASN A 218 7.78 12.16 15.86
C ASN A 218 6.92 13.29 16.45
N LYS A 219 7.49 14.14 17.31
CA LYS A 219 6.78 15.24 17.97
C LYS A 219 6.79 16.55 17.18
N GLY A 220 7.67 16.67 16.19
CA GLY A 220 7.87 17.85 15.37
C GLY A 220 7.21 17.69 14.00
N ALA A 221 8.04 17.46 12.97
CA ALA A 221 7.59 17.52 11.58
C ALA A 221 6.52 16.47 11.24
N TRP A 222 6.62 15.26 11.82
CA TRP A 222 5.61 14.21 11.64
C TRP A 222 4.25 14.65 12.20
N LYS A 223 4.23 15.10 13.46
CA LYS A 223 3.02 15.63 14.12
C LYS A 223 2.43 16.84 13.38
N GLN A 224 3.26 17.71 12.81
CA GLN A 224 2.77 18.86 12.03
C GLN A 224 2.02 18.41 10.77
N MET A 225 2.55 17.43 10.05
CA MET A 225 1.86 16.81 8.92
C MET A 225 0.54 16.14 9.35
N GLU A 226 0.55 15.38 10.44
CA GLU A 226 -0.67 14.79 11.00
C GLU A 226 -1.71 15.86 11.35
N ASN A 227 -1.32 17.00 11.94
CA ASN A 227 -2.25 18.09 12.23
C ASN A 227 -2.87 18.69 10.97
N THR A 228 -2.13 18.75 9.85
CA THR A 228 -2.66 19.18 8.55
C THR A 228 -3.77 18.24 8.08
N TRP A 229 -3.54 16.92 8.16
CA TRP A 229 -4.55 15.93 7.81
C TRP A 229 -5.77 15.98 8.73
N ALA A 230 -5.56 16.13 10.04
CA ALA A 230 -6.65 16.26 11.01
C ALA A 230 -7.53 17.49 10.74
N LYS A 231 -6.93 18.61 10.34
CA LYS A 231 -7.68 19.81 9.93
C LYS A 231 -8.49 19.55 8.66
N ALA A 232 -7.89 18.95 7.64
CA ALA A 232 -8.58 18.63 6.39
C ALA A 232 -9.78 17.71 6.61
N LEU A 233 -9.61 16.64 7.40
CA LEU A 233 -10.70 15.73 7.78
C LEU A 233 -11.80 16.44 8.56
N LYS A 234 -11.44 17.36 9.47
CA LYS A 234 -12.42 18.18 10.21
C LYS A 234 -13.23 19.09 9.29
N ASP A 235 -12.61 19.59 8.23
CA ASP A 235 -13.26 20.41 7.20
C ASP A 235 -14.08 19.56 6.20
N GLY A 236 -14.23 18.24 6.44
CA GLY A 236 -15.00 17.32 5.62
C GLY A 236 -14.29 16.84 4.36
N LYS A 237 -12.99 17.09 4.23
CA LYS A 237 -12.19 16.67 3.07
C LYS A 237 -11.71 15.23 3.25
N GLN A 238 -11.62 14.50 2.14
CA GLN A 238 -10.95 13.19 2.10
C GLN A 238 -9.43 13.36 2.19
N VAL A 239 -8.75 12.43 2.85
CA VAL A 239 -7.29 12.38 2.92
C VAL A 239 -6.82 10.96 2.67
N ASP A 240 -6.07 10.78 1.58
CA ASP A 240 -5.47 9.50 1.19
C ASP A 240 -3.96 9.58 1.37
N VAL A 241 -3.37 8.55 1.97
CA VAL A 241 -1.94 8.52 2.29
C VAL A 241 -1.29 7.23 1.80
N LYS A 242 -0.03 7.36 1.39
CA LYS A 242 0.92 6.28 1.17
C LYS A 242 2.18 6.56 2.01
N ILE A 243 2.61 5.60 2.80
CA ILE A 243 3.76 5.74 3.71
C ILE A 243 4.73 4.57 3.50
N GLU A 244 5.98 4.88 3.19
CA GLU A 244 7.04 3.92 2.89
C GLU A 244 8.22 4.10 3.85
N PRO A 245 8.32 3.28 4.92
CA PRO A 245 9.52 3.19 5.73
C PRO A 245 10.68 2.58 4.94
N ILE A 246 11.82 3.26 4.91
CA ILE A 246 13.02 2.83 4.18
C ILE A 246 14.05 2.32 5.17
N TYR A 247 14.49 1.07 5.00
CA TYR A 247 15.42 0.41 5.91
C TYR A 247 16.76 0.08 5.24
N SER A 248 17.86 0.25 5.96
CA SER A 248 19.18 -0.30 5.57
C SER A 248 19.40 -1.69 6.16
N GLY A 249 19.70 -2.66 5.29
CA GLY A 249 20.00 -4.04 5.67
C GLY A 249 18.89 -4.66 6.52
N ASN A 250 19.29 -5.24 7.66
CA ASN A 250 18.39 -5.98 8.54
C ASN A 250 17.87 -5.14 9.72
N ASN A 251 17.99 -3.80 9.65
CA ASN A 251 17.60 -2.93 10.75
C ASN A 251 16.07 -2.86 10.91
N ILE A 252 15.57 -2.89 12.14
CA ILE A 252 14.14 -2.72 12.45
C ILE A 252 13.72 -1.26 12.55
N ARG A 253 14.69 -0.35 12.68
CA ARG A 253 14.49 1.09 12.62
C ARG A 253 14.63 1.56 11.17
N PRO A 254 13.65 2.27 10.59
CA PRO A 254 13.80 2.86 9.28
C PRO A 254 14.78 4.04 9.34
N ASP A 255 15.57 4.23 8.29
CA ASP A 255 16.43 5.39 8.13
C ASP A 255 15.64 6.61 7.64
N ARG A 256 14.57 6.36 6.88
CA ARG A 256 13.68 7.40 6.32
C ARG A 256 12.24 6.95 6.28
N LEU A 257 11.34 7.93 6.21
CA LEU A 257 9.91 7.73 5.98
C LEU A 257 9.48 8.60 4.81
N ASN A 258 9.19 7.98 3.67
CA ASN A 258 8.61 8.66 2.53
C ASN A 258 7.10 8.67 2.68
N VAL A 259 6.49 9.84 2.58
CA VAL A 259 5.04 10.02 2.70
C VAL A 259 4.55 10.71 1.44
N GLN A 260 3.54 10.14 0.83
CA GLN A 260 2.76 10.79 -0.21
C GLN A 260 1.32 10.91 0.29
N TYR A 261 0.71 12.08 0.17
CA TYR A 261 -0.71 12.23 0.53
C TYR A 261 -1.44 13.18 -0.42
N SER A 262 -2.73 12.93 -0.60
CA SER A 262 -3.65 13.81 -1.31
C SER A 262 -4.76 14.26 -0.36
N ILE A 263 -5.23 15.49 -0.53
CA ILE A 263 -6.38 16.03 0.17
C ILE A 263 -7.44 16.34 -0.88
N ASN A 264 -8.62 15.71 -0.77
CA ASN A 264 -9.75 15.91 -1.67
C ASN A 264 -9.41 15.71 -3.16
N GLY A 265 -8.58 14.71 -3.48
CA GLY A 265 -8.16 14.40 -4.84
C GLY A 265 -7.20 15.43 -5.47
N GLU A 266 -6.70 16.40 -4.69
CA GLU A 266 -5.70 17.35 -5.18
C GLU A 266 -4.36 16.65 -5.46
N ARG A 267 -3.49 17.33 -6.22
CA ARG A 267 -2.18 16.80 -6.61
C ARG A 267 -1.41 16.33 -5.35
N PRO A 268 -0.87 15.10 -5.35
CA PRO A 268 -0.21 14.54 -4.18
C PRO A 268 0.98 15.39 -3.70
N VAL A 269 1.03 15.61 -2.39
CA VAL A 269 2.19 16.17 -1.68
C VAL A 269 3.12 15.03 -1.31
N ILE A 270 4.41 15.17 -1.62
CA ILE A 270 5.46 14.19 -1.28
C ILE A 270 6.36 14.82 -0.23
N VAL A 271 6.56 14.11 0.87
CA VAL A 271 7.42 14.50 1.99
C VAL A 271 8.36 13.34 2.30
N ASP A 272 9.64 13.63 2.45
CA ASP A 272 10.67 12.65 2.75
C ASP A 272 11.33 13.02 4.08
N PHE A 273 11.01 12.27 5.13
CA PHE A 273 11.55 12.50 6.46
C PHE A 273 12.80 11.66 6.70
N LYS A 274 13.90 12.32 7.09
CA LYS A 274 15.06 11.63 7.64
C LYS A 274 14.81 11.27 9.09
N ASN A 275 14.89 9.98 9.42
CA ASN A 275 14.82 9.51 10.79
C ASN A 275 16.18 9.67 11.48
N ALA A 276 16.81 10.84 11.38
CA ALA A 276 18.13 11.11 11.94
C ALA A 276 18.02 11.60 13.40
N PRO A 277 18.99 11.28 14.28
CA PRO A 277 19.03 11.82 15.64
C PRO A 277 18.94 13.35 15.65
N GLY A 278 18.00 13.90 16.41
CA GLY A 278 17.80 15.34 16.54
C GLY A 278 16.82 15.95 15.53
N GLY A 279 16.29 15.16 14.60
CA GLY A 279 15.31 15.58 13.59
C GLY A 279 15.99 16.17 12.35
N GLY A 280 16.08 15.39 11.27
CA GLY A 280 16.59 15.88 9.99
C GLY A 280 15.51 16.62 9.21
N LYS A 281 15.84 17.82 8.70
CA LYS A 281 15.09 18.44 7.60
C LYS A 281 15.38 17.75 6.27
#